data_AF-A6F0S7-F1
#
_entry.id   AF-A6F0S7-F1
#
_cell.length_a   1.000
_cell.length_b   1.000
_cell.length_c   1.000
_cell.angle_alpha   90.00
_cell.angle_beta   90.00
_cell.angle_gamma   90.00
#
_symmetry.space_group_name_H-M   'P 1'
#
loop_
_entity.id
_entity.type
_entity.pdbx_description
1 polymer ?
#
loop_
_entity_poly.entity_id
_entity_poly.type
_entity_poly.pdbx_seq_one_letter_code
_entity_poly.pdbx_strand_id
1 'polypeptide(L)'
;MSTYSLSLDQCRKSLRSYDAEIEELMELVDGSSALTAEGIAEARERLKNLKACLERDIKRQNSGVALTHPEQAVYMPAIMQARADLLVSAASRPSDEWFSNLYGVQITIHHALEQLENWER
;
A
#
# COMPACT_ATOMS: atom_id res chain seq x y z
N MET A 1 1.90 -17.71 11.14
CA MET A 1 1.10 -16.64 10.51
C MET A 1 0.37 -15.92 11.63
N SER A 2 0.46 -14.59 11.71
CA SER A 2 -0.13 -13.82 12.82
C SER A 2 -1.65 -13.74 12.62
N THR A 3 -2.42 -14.38 13.50
CA THR A 3 -3.89 -14.49 13.47
C THR A 3 -4.57 -13.50 14.42
N TYR A 4 -4.09 -12.26 14.43
CA TYR A 4 -4.53 -11.25 15.39
C TYR A 4 -5.14 -10.04 14.67
N SER A 5 -6.17 -9.48 15.29
CA SER A 5 -6.75 -8.20 14.91
C SER A 5 -5.76 -7.07 15.14
N LEU A 6 -5.81 -6.03 14.32
CA LEU A 6 -4.94 -4.86 14.51
C LEU A 6 -5.57 -3.87 15.50
N SER A 7 -4.78 -3.38 16.46
CA SER A 7 -5.15 -2.19 17.22
C SER A 7 -5.18 -0.95 16.32
N LEU A 8 -5.78 0.15 16.80
CA LEU A 8 -5.76 1.45 16.12
C LEU A 8 -4.33 1.89 15.77
N ASP A 9 -3.40 1.78 16.71
CA ASP A 9 -1.99 2.13 16.49
C ASP A 9 -1.31 1.20 15.48
N GLN A 10 -1.66 -0.09 15.45
CA GLN A 10 -1.15 -1.01 14.45
C GLN A 10 -1.71 -0.69 13.05
N CYS A 11 -2.97 -0.28 12.95
CA CYS A 11 -3.55 0.19 11.68
C CYS A 11 -2.82 1.45 11.18
N ARG A 12 -2.64 2.46 12.04
CA ARG A 12 -1.89 3.70 11.72
C ARG A 12 -0.46 3.40 11.30
N LYS A 13 0.25 2.58 12.07
CA LYS A 13 1.63 2.19 11.77
C LYS A 13 1.73 1.51 10.41
N SER A 14 0.82 0.59 10.11
CA SER A 14 0.82 -0.13 8.83
C SER A 14 0.52 0.79 7.66
N LEU A 15 -0.49 1.68 7.76
CA LEU A 15 -0.77 2.67 6.72
C LEU A 15 0.41 3.63 6.48
N ARG A 16 1.09 4.10 7.54
CA ARG A 16 2.31 4.92 7.40
C ARG A 16 3.43 4.19 6.69
N SER A 17 3.59 2.90 6.96
CA SER A 17 4.59 2.09 6.25
C SER A 17 4.24 1.92 4.77
N TYR A 18 2.95 1.77 4.41
CA TYR A 18 2.55 1.76 3.01
C TYR A 18 2.76 3.12 2.34
N ASP A 19 2.38 4.20 3.00
CA ASP A 19 2.53 5.58 2.49
C ASP A 19 3.99 5.89 2.14
N ALA A 20 4.91 5.62 3.06
CA ALA A 20 6.34 5.81 2.84
C ALA A 20 6.90 4.91 1.73
N GLU A 21 6.51 3.62 1.68
CA GLU A 21 6.96 2.72 0.61
C GLU A 21 6.46 3.17 -0.77
N ILE A 22 5.24 3.69 -0.85
CA ILE A 22 4.67 4.22 -2.10
C ILE A 22 5.41 5.50 -2.50
N GLU A 23 5.65 6.42 -1.57
CA GLU A 23 6.39 7.66 -1.80
C GLU A 23 7.81 7.38 -2.34
N GLU A 24 8.57 6.54 -1.66
CA GLU A 24 9.93 6.17 -2.08
C GLU A 24 9.92 5.45 -3.45
N LEU A 25 8.91 4.61 -3.72
CA LEU A 25 8.77 3.96 -5.02
C LEU A 25 8.40 4.97 -6.13
N MET A 26 7.59 5.99 -5.82
CA MET A 26 7.27 7.07 -6.74
C MET A 26 8.51 7.89 -7.07
N GLU A 27 9.31 8.28 -6.08
CA GLU A 27 10.58 9.00 -6.27
C GLU A 27 11.54 8.21 -7.18
N LEU A 28 11.62 6.88 -6.98
CA LEU A 28 12.43 6.01 -7.82
C LEU A 28 11.98 6.00 -9.28
N VAL A 29 10.67 6.13 -9.56
CA VAL A 29 10.13 6.06 -10.93
C VAL A 29 9.88 7.43 -11.58
N ASP A 30 9.93 8.53 -10.83
CA ASP A 30 9.76 9.92 -11.32
C ASP A 30 10.82 10.30 -12.39
N GLY A 31 11.97 9.60 -12.39
CA GLY A 31 13.03 9.70 -13.40
C GLY A 31 13.10 8.52 -14.37
N SER A 32 12.00 7.82 -14.64
CA SER A 32 11.99 6.47 -15.26
C SER A 32 12.77 6.33 -16.59
N SER A 33 12.93 7.41 -17.36
CA SER A 33 13.71 7.43 -18.61
C SER A 33 15.23 7.29 -18.39
N ALA A 34 15.72 7.66 -17.20
CA ALA A 34 17.14 7.62 -16.82
C ALA A 34 17.49 6.43 -15.90
N LEU A 35 16.52 5.59 -15.53
CA LEU A 35 16.75 4.44 -14.66
C LEU A 35 17.74 3.45 -15.29
N THR A 36 18.73 3.03 -14.51
CA THR A 36 19.65 1.94 -14.84
C THR A 36 18.93 0.60 -14.81
N ALA A 37 19.55 -0.45 -15.36
CA ALA A 37 19.01 -1.81 -15.27
C ALA A 37 18.79 -2.27 -13.82
N GLU A 38 19.68 -1.86 -12.90
CA GLU A 38 19.59 -2.12 -11.47
C GLU A 38 18.39 -1.38 -10.85
N GLY A 39 18.22 -0.08 -11.15
CA GLY A 39 17.08 0.69 -10.64
C GLY A 39 15.72 0.18 -11.17
N ILE A 40 15.68 -0.32 -12.41
CA ILE A 40 14.47 -0.99 -12.94
C ILE A 40 14.20 -2.29 -12.17
N ALA A 41 15.22 -3.08 -11.86
CA ALA A 41 15.05 -4.32 -11.11
C ALA A 41 14.56 -4.04 -9.68
N GLU A 42 15.14 -3.02 -9.02
CA GLU A 42 14.73 -2.56 -7.70
C GLU A 42 13.27 -2.11 -7.68
N ALA A 43 12.87 -1.22 -8.59
CA ALA A 43 11.49 -0.72 -8.66
C ALA A 43 10.47 -1.86 -8.84
N ARG A 44 10.81 -2.86 -9.66
CA ARG A 44 9.97 -4.05 -9.88
C ARG A 44 9.87 -4.93 -8.63
N GLU A 45 10.96 -5.13 -7.93
CA GLU A 45 10.98 -5.89 -6.69
C GLU A 45 10.16 -5.20 -5.60
N ARG A 46 10.34 -3.89 -5.42
CA ARG A 46 9.56 -3.08 -4.48
C ARG A 46 8.07 -3.10 -4.78
N LEU A 47 7.67 -2.88 -6.05
CA LEU A 47 6.27 -2.98 -6.46
C LEU A 47 5.67 -4.38 -6.20
N LYS A 48 6.45 -5.43 -6.46
CA LYS A 48 6.03 -6.81 -6.18
C LYS A 48 5.82 -7.04 -4.68
N ASN A 49 6.74 -6.53 -3.85
CA ASN A 49 6.65 -6.64 -2.40
C ASN A 49 5.46 -5.86 -1.84
N LEU A 50 5.23 -4.63 -2.32
CA LEU A 50 4.05 -3.82 -1.98
C LEU A 50 2.75 -4.58 -2.26
N LYS A 51 2.59 -5.11 -3.48
CA LYS A 51 1.43 -5.93 -3.87
C LYS A 51 1.25 -7.14 -2.97
N ALA A 52 2.34 -7.86 -2.68
CA ALA A 52 2.29 -9.04 -1.83
C ALA A 52 1.91 -8.71 -0.38
N CYS A 53 2.34 -7.56 0.15
CA CYS A 53 1.95 -7.09 1.48
C CYS A 53 0.46 -6.74 1.53
N LEU A 54 -0.06 -5.97 0.56
CA LEU A 54 -1.49 -5.66 0.47
C LEU A 54 -2.34 -6.93 0.36
N GLU A 55 -1.94 -7.89 -0.48
CA GLU A 55 -2.64 -9.17 -0.61
C GLU A 55 -2.60 -10.02 0.66
N ARG A 56 -1.50 -9.94 1.42
CA ARG A 56 -1.37 -10.64 2.71
C ARG A 56 -2.37 -10.09 3.73
N ASP A 57 -2.52 -8.78 3.79
CA ASP A 57 -3.49 -8.14 4.67
C ASP A 57 -4.94 -8.47 4.29
N ILE A 58 -5.26 -8.50 2.99
CA ILE A 58 -6.57 -8.94 2.50
C ILE A 58 -6.82 -10.42 2.87
N LYS A 59 -5.83 -11.29 2.69
CA LYS A 59 -5.94 -12.71 3.07
C LYS A 59 -6.10 -12.89 4.58
N ARG A 60 -5.50 -12.01 5.40
CA ARG A 60 -5.68 -12.03 6.87
C ARG A 60 -7.15 -11.85 7.23
N GLN A 61 -7.86 -10.91 6.61
CA GLN A 61 -9.30 -10.72 6.85
C GLN A 61 -10.10 -12.00 6.54
N ASN A 62 -9.78 -12.68 5.45
CA ASN A 62 -10.48 -13.91 5.04
C ASN A 62 -10.19 -15.13 5.93
N SER A 63 -9.25 -15.02 6.89
CA SER A 63 -8.92 -16.11 7.81
C SER A 63 -9.90 -16.25 8.99
N GLY A 64 -10.98 -15.47 9.03
CA GLY A 64 -12.01 -15.54 10.08
C GLY A 64 -11.64 -14.80 11.37
N VAL A 65 -10.62 -13.94 11.33
CA VAL A 65 -10.25 -13.07 12.45
C VAL A 65 -11.31 -11.98 12.63
N ALA A 66 -11.81 -11.82 13.84
CA ALA A 66 -12.67 -10.69 14.19
C ALA A 66 -11.85 -9.39 14.16
N LEU A 67 -12.16 -8.49 13.24
CA LEU A 67 -11.45 -7.22 13.07
C LEU A 67 -11.87 -6.24 14.17
N THR A 68 -10.97 -5.33 14.56
CA THR A 68 -11.37 -4.19 15.39
C THR A 68 -12.24 -3.21 14.59
N HIS A 69 -12.99 -2.35 15.28
CA HIS A 69 -13.81 -1.33 14.61
C HIS A 69 -13.02 -0.43 13.64
N PRO A 70 -11.87 0.19 14.01
CA PRO A 70 -11.08 0.99 13.06
C PRO A 70 -10.52 0.15 11.91
N GLU A 71 -10.18 -1.12 12.17
CA GLU A 71 -9.69 -2.03 11.15
C GLU A 71 -10.78 -2.33 10.11
N GLN A 72 -12.00 -2.61 10.55
CA GLN A 72 -13.14 -2.90 9.68
C GLN A 72 -13.63 -1.65 8.92
N ALA A 73 -13.66 -0.50 9.58
CA ALA A 73 -14.27 0.71 9.04
C ALA A 73 -13.36 1.52 8.12
N VAL A 74 -12.04 1.49 8.34
CA VAL A 74 -11.08 2.33 7.62
C VAL A 74 -9.95 1.52 7.02
N TYR A 75 -9.22 0.76 7.83
CA TYR A 75 -8.01 0.07 7.38
C TYR A 75 -8.29 -0.90 6.22
N MET A 76 -9.19 -1.87 6.42
CA MET A 76 -9.45 -2.89 5.39
C MET A 76 -10.03 -2.31 4.10
N PRO A 77 -11.02 -1.39 4.14
CA PRO A 77 -11.47 -0.70 2.93
C PRO A 77 -10.33 -0.03 2.16
N ALA A 78 -9.42 0.66 2.86
CA ALA A 78 -8.28 1.32 2.23
C ALA A 78 -7.31 0.32 1.59
N ILE A 79 -6.98 -0.78 2.28
CA ILE A 79 -6.10 -1.82 1.73
C ILE A 79 -6.73 -2.50 0.50
N MET A 80 -8.03 -2.80 0.54
CA MET A 80 -8.74 -3.40 -0.59
C MET A 80 -8.75 -2.48 -1.80
N GLN A 81 -9.05 -1.19 -1.59
CA GLN A 81 -9.06 -0.18 -2.64
C GLN A 81 -7.66 0.04 -3.21
N ALA A 82 -6.64 0.24 -2.36
CA ALA A 82 -5.24 0.36 -2.75
C ALA A 82 -4.78 -0.81 -3.62
N ARG A 83 -5.14 -2.05 -3.25
CA ARG A 83 -4.80 -3.23 -4.06
C ARG A 83 -5.54 -3.26 -5.40
N ALA A 84 -6.79 -2.83 -5.43
CA ALA A 84 -7.61 -2.80 -6.65
C ALA A 84 -7.07 -1.75 -7.63
N ASP A 85 -6.64 -0.59 -7.14
CA ASP A 85 -6.14 0.52 -7.95
C ASP A 85 -4.71 0.32 -8.44
N LEU A 86 -3.91 -0.53 -7.79
CA LEU A 86 -2.54 -0.83 -8.20
C LEU A 86 -2.49 -1.80 -9.39
N LEU A 87 -2.93 -1.34 -10.57
CA LEU A 87 -3.13 -2.15 -11.77
C LEU A 87 -1.82 -2.47 -12.52
N VAL A 88 -0.81 -1.61 -12.39
CA VAL A 88 0.46 -1.75 -13.14
C VAL A 88 1.17 -3.07 -12.89
N SER A 89 1.59 -3.75 -13.97
CA SER A 89 2.29 -5.04 -13.86
C SER A 89 3.70 -4.86 -13.32
N ALA A 90 4.08 -5.61 -12.28
CA ALA A 90 5.45 -5.60 -11.76
C ALA A 90 6.50 -6.14 -12.77
N ALA A 91 6.08 -6.79 -13.85
CA ALA A 91 6.97 -7.19 -14.94
C ALA A 91 7.16 -6.08 -16.00
N SER A 92 6.31 -5.05 -15.99
CA SER A 92 6.42 -3.93 -16.94
C SER A 92 7.61 -3.02 -16.59
N ARG A 93 8.00 -2.15 -17.51
CA ARG A 93 9.05 -1.15 -17.25
C ARG A 93 8.42 0.03 -16.49
N PRO A 94 9.12 0.61 -15.49
CA PRO A 94 8.68 1.87 -14.86
C PRO A 94 8.39 2.94 -15.91
N SER A 95 7.30 3.68 -15.71
CA SER A 95 6.78 4.69 -16.63
C SER A 95 5.88 5.68 -15.89
N ASP A 96 5.42 6.73 -16.58
CA ASP A 96 4.45 7.69 -16.04
C ASP A 96 3.14 7.04 -15.59
N GLU A 97 2.77 5.89 -16.18
CA GLU A 97 1.62 5.10 -15.76
C GLU A 97 1.84 4.50 -14.37
N TRP A 98 3.05 4.03 -14.05
CA TRP A 98 3.40 3.58 -12.69
C TRP A 98 3.24 4.72 -11.70
N PHE A 99 3.82 5.87 -12.00
CA PHE A 99 3.74 7.04 -11.13
C PHE A 99 2.28 7.43 -10.87
N SER A 100 1.47 7.51 -11.93
CA SER A 100 0.05 7.86 -11.81
C SER A 100 -0.76 6.85 -10.98
N ASN A 101 -0.49 5.55 -11.15
CA ASN A 101 -1.15 4.50 -10.36
C ASN A 101 -0.72 4.56 -8.89
N LEU A 102 0.58 4.68 -8.63
CA LEU A 102 1.14 4.77 -7.28
C LEU A 102 0.59 6.00 -6.55
N TYR A 103 0.52 7.15 -7.23
CA TYR A 103 -0.04 8.36 -6.67
C TYR A 103 -1.52 8.21 -6.29
N GLY A 104 -2.34 7.57 -7.13
CA GLY A 104 -3.74 7.27 -6.79
C GLY A 104 -3.88 6.36 -5.57
N VAL A 105 -3.00 5.36 -5.45
CA VAL A 105 -2.93 4.48 -4.28
C VAL A 105 -2.48 5.25 -3.04
N GLN A 106 -1.50 6.15 -3.16
CA GLN A 106 -1.02 7.00 -2.07
C GLN A 106 -2.15 7.86 -1.50
N ILE A 107 -2.94 8.51 -2.36
CA ILE A 107 -4.10 9.31 -1.94
C ILE A 107 -5.06 8.48 -1.07
N THR A 108 -5.34 7.24 -1.48
CA THR A 108 -6.22 6.33 -0.74
C THR A 108 -5.66 6.01 0.65
N ILE A 109 -4.36 5.69 0.72
CA ILE A 109 -3.68 5.38 1.99
C ILE A 109 -3.61 6.61 2.89
N HIS A 110 -3.29 7.77 2.34
CA HIS A 110 -3.17 9.02 3.07
C HIS A 110 -4.52 9.44 3.69
N HIS A 111 -5.59 9.40 2.92
CA HIS A 111 -6.93 9.71 3.42
C HIS A 111 -7.36 8.75 4.54
N ALA A 112 -7.07 7.45 4.40
CA ALA A 112 -7.34 6.49 5.47
C ALA A 112 -6.51 6.76 6.73
N LEU A 113 -5.27 7.19 6.57
CA LEU A 113 -4.42 7.59 7.69
C LEU A 113 -5.01 8.80 8.42
N GLU A 114 -5.42 9.86 7.70
CA GLU A 114 -6.09 11.03 8.28
C GLU A 114 -7.36 10.66 9.05
N GLN A 115 -8.17 9.74 8.52
CA GLN A 115 -9.35 9.22 9.23
C GLN A 115 -8.98 8.53 10.53
N LEU A 116 -7.94 7.68 10.54
CA LEU A 116 -7.48 7.01 11.76
C LEU A 116 -6.83 7.97 12.75
N GLU A 117 -6.15 9.03 12.31
CA GLU A 117 -5.57 10.04 13.20
C GLU A 117 -6.62 10.87 13.94
N ASN A 118 -7.80 11.03 13.33
CA ASN A 118 -8.94 11.74 13.93
C ASN A 118 -9.96 10.80 14.59
N TRP A 119 -9.70 9.50 14.69
CA TRP A 119 -10.67 8.48 15.12
C TRP A 119 -11.19 8.63 16.57
N GLU A 120 -10.40 9.26 17.45
CA GLU A 120 -10.70 9.41 18.88
C GLU A 120 -10.65 10.89 19.34
N ARG A 121 -10.66 11.83 18.38
CA ARG A 121 -10.79 13.27 18.66
C ARG A 121 -12.27 13.63 18.80
#